data_AF-A0A101X0G2-F1
#
_entry.id   AF-A0A101X0G2-F1
#
_cell.length_a   1.000
_cell.length_b   1.000
_cell.length_c   1.000
_cell.angle_alpha   90.00
_cell.angle_beta   90.00
_cell.angle_gamma   90.00
#
_symmetry.space_group_name_H-M   'P 1'
#
loop_
_entity.id
_entity.type
_entity.pdbx_description
1 polymer ?
#
loop_
_entity_poly.entity_id
_entity_poly.type
_entity_poly.pdbx_seq_one_letter_code
_entity_poly.pdbx_strand_id
1 'polypeptide(L)'
;MGLIVLTSSRNSGIRMRQFLNELEPAIPNAVKVNRGRLSITDLAGKVLSMGATRIIYFGSRGGNPHIMRFIKVGEGFIEFLPYVVRILGVKLLIDMQVRVKQVGKSRSAIVISLGEYFDVADVLSEQLSVP
;
A
#
# COMPACT_ATOMS: atom_id res chain seq x y z
N MET A 1 1.63 -13.68 9.30
CA MET A 1 1.67 -12.43 8.51
C MET A 1 2.07 -11.29 9.41
N GLY A 2 3.06 -10.49 9.03
CA GLY A 2 3.44 -9.29 9.77
C GLY A 2 2.58 -8.08 9.39
N LEU A 3 2.66 -7.03 10.19
CA LEU A 3 2.02 -5.75 9.89
C LEU A 3 2.63 -5.12 8.61
N ILE A 4 1.78 -4.65 7.71
CA ILE A 4 2.16 -3.97 6.47
C ILE A 4 1.79 -2.50 6.59
N VAL A 5 2.75 -1.61 6.38
CA VAL A 5 2.50 -0.17 6.42
C VAL A 5 2.21 0.36 5.03
N LEU A 6 1.04 1.00 4.85
CA LEU A 6 0.69 1.72 3.63
C LEU A 6 1.00 3.21 3.83
N THR A 7 1.74 3.81 2.89
CA THR A 7 2.03 5.25 2.91
C THR A 7 2.01 5.82 1.50
N SER A 8 1.87 7.13 1.40
CA SER A 8 2.06 7.86 0.14
C SER A 8 3.37 8.66 0.13
N SER A 9 3.64 9.31 -1.00
CA SER A 9 4.53 10.48 -1.09
C SER A 9 4.10 11.60 -0.13
N ARG A 10 5.02 12.53 0.17
CA ARG A 10 4.73 13.74 0.95
C ARG A 10 3.68 14.58 0.23
N ASN A 11 2.91 15.35 1.01
CA ASN A 11 1.87 16.27 0.51
C ASN A 11 0.87 15.60 -0.45
N SER A 12 0.50 14.35 -0.18
CA SER A 12 -0.43 13.62 -1.03
C SER A 12 -1.81 14.29 -1.09
N GLY A 13 -2.39 14.34 -2.30
CA GLY A 13 -3.69 14.95 -2.54
C GLY A 13 -4.87 14.18 -1.94
N ILE A 14 -6.07 14.76 -2.02
CA ILE A 14 -7.31 14.16 -1.47
C ILE A 14 -7.53 12.75 -2.01
N ARG A 15 -7.39 12.55 -3.33
CA ARG A 15 -7.64 11.26 -3.98
C ARG A 15 -6.69 10.15 -3.51
N MET A 16 -5.42 10.47 -3.26
CA MET A 16 -4.47 9.51 -2.67
C MET A 16 -4.84 9.15 -1.23
N ARG A 17 -5.30 10.11 -0.43
CA ARG A 17 -5.77 9.83 0.94
C ARG A 17 -7.02 8.96 0.96
N GLN A 18 -7.98 9.23 0.07
CA GLN A 18 -9.17 8.40 -0.11
C GLN A 18 -8.79 6.99 -0.56
N PHE A 19 -7.91 6.87 -1.55
CA PHE A 19 -7.38 5.58 -1.99
C PHE A 19 -6.78 4.76 -0.85
N LEU A 20 -5.90 5.36 -0.03
CA LEU A 20 -5.32 4.65 1.11
C LEU A 20 -6.35 4.32 2.21
N ASN A 21 -7.37 5.16 2.41
CA ASN A 21 -8.44 4.89 3.38
C ASN A 21 -9.29 3.68 2.98
N GLU A 22 -9.54 3.51 1.68
CA GLU A 22 -10.30 2.36 1.16
C GLU A 22 -9.42 1.11 1.04
N LEU A 23 -8.12 1.28 0.77
CA LEU A 23 -7.18 0.17 0.65
C LEU A 23 -6.80 -0.44 2.00
N GLU A 24 -6.67 0.38 3.05
CA GLU A 24 -6.30 -0.10 4.40
C GLU A 24 -7.21 -1.23 4.92
N PRO A 25 -8.56 -1.11 4.90
CA PRO A 25 -9.41 -2.19 5.36
C PRO A 25 -9.47 -3.37 4.36
N ALA A 26 -9.13 -3.16 3.09
CA ALA A 26 -9.18 -4.20 2.07
C ALA A 26 -8.01 -5.19 2.18
N ILE A 27 -6.83 -4.74 2.63
CA ILE A 27 -5.63 -5.57 2.76
C ILE A 27 -5.50 -6.10 4.19
N PRO A 28 -5.43 -7.44 4.40
CA PRO A 28 -5.21 -8.01 5.71
C PRO A 28 -3.89 -7.52 6.33
N ASN A 29 -3.91 -7.24 7.63
CA ASN A 29 -2.74 -6.75 8.38
C ASN A 29 -2.14 -5.43 7.84
N ALA A 30 -2.88 -4.67 7.04
CA ALA A 30 -2.45 -3.35 6.63
C ALA A 30 -2.81 -2.28 7.66
N VAL A 31 -1.93 -1.29 7.79
CA VAL A 31 -2.20 -0.05 8.51
C VAL A 31 -1.69 1.13 7.67
N LYS A 32 -2.54 2.14 7.52
CA LYS A 32 -2.14 3.36 6.83
C LYS A 32 -1.38 4.27 7.80
N VAL A 33 -0.19 4.71 7.39
CA VAL A 33 0.56 5.75 8.08
C VAL A 33 0.53 7.02 7.23
N ASN A 34 0.03 8.11 7.82
CA ASN A 34 0.07 9.41 7.18
C ASN A 34 1.53 9.86 7.03
N ARG A 35 1.95 10.14 5.80
CA ARG A 35 3.33 10.53 5.50
C ARG A 35 3.72 11.87 6.14
N GLY A 36 2.85 12.88 6.07
CA GLY A 36 3.12 14.23 6.55
C GLY A 36 4.46 14.78 6.03
N ARG A 37 5.28 15.30 6.94
CA ARG A 37 6.65 15.79 6.67
C ARG A 37 7.74 14.75 6.90
N LEU A 38 7.40 13.54 7.34
CA LEU A 38 8.37 12.49 7.68
C LEU A 38 9.35 12.26 6.53
N SER A 39 10.63 12.17 6.85
CA SER A 39 11.64 11.63 5.94
C SER A 39 11.46 10.13 5.78
N ILE A 40 12.20 9.53 4.84
CA ILE A 40 12.10 8.07 4.65
C ILE A 40 12.69 7.33 5.86
N THR A 41 13.72 7.89 6.48
CA THR A 41 14.33 7.40 7.71
C THR A 41 13.40 7.52 8.90
N ASP A 42 12.71 8.66 9.08
CA ASP A 42 11.73 8.81 10.17
C ASP A 42 10.55 7.84 9.99
N LEU A 43 10.11 7.65 8.75
CA LEU A 43 9.06 6.68 8.46
C LEU A 43 9.53 5.26 8.77
N ALA A 44 10.76 4.88 8.38
CA ALA A 44 11.31 3.57 8.68
C ALA A 44 11.40 3.31 10.20
N GLY A 45 11.90 4.28 10.98
CA GLY A 45 11.93 4.18 12.43
C GLY A 45 10.54 4.00 13.05
N LYS A 46 9.55 4.75 12.56
CA LYS A 46 8.14 4.58 12.97
C LYS A 46 7.57 3.22 12.59
N VAL A 47 7.91 2.71 11.42
CA VAL A 47 7.43 1.39 10.94
C VAL A 47 8.02 0.28 11.81
N LEU A 48 9.31 0.35 12.12
CA LEU A 48 9.99 -0.60 13.01
C LEU A 48 9.42 -0.56 14.43
N SER A 49 9.13 0.62 14.98
CA SER A 49 8.51 0.73 16.31
C SER A 49 7.09 0.17 16.38
N MET A 50 6.42 0.00 15.23
CA MET A 50 5.13 -0.68 15.11
C MET A 50 5.27 -2.21 14.92
N GLY A 51 6.49 -2.75 14.93
CA GLY A 51 6.76 -4.17 14.67
C GLY A 51 6.59 -4.57 13.20
N ALA A 52 6.60 -3.61 12.28
CA ALA A 52 6.52 -3.84 10.85
C ALA A 52 7.90 -3.72 10.19
N THR A 53 8.13 -4.50 9.14
CA THR A 53 9.36 -4.46 8.32
C THR A 53 9.06 -4.18 6.84
N ARG A 54 7.78 -4.03 6.48
CA ARG A 54 7.33 -3.82 5.11
C ARG A 54 6.53 -2.53 4.99
N ILE A 55 6.92 -1.72 4.02
CA ILE A 55 6.19 -0.51 3.63
C ILE A 55 5.80 -0.64 2.16
N ILE A 56 4.52 -0.44 1.88
CA ILE A 56 4.01 -0.22 0.53
C ILE A 56 3.86 1.28 0.34
N TYR A 57 4.69 1.81 -0.56
CA TYR A 57 4.79 3.22 -0.86
C TYR A 57 4.06 3.56 -2.16
N PHE A 58 3.16 4.53 -2.08
CA PHE A 58 2.38 4.99 -3.23
C PHE A 58 2.78 6.40 -3.68
N GLY A 59 3.12 6.54 -4.95
CA GLY A 59 3.36 7.84 -5.59
C GLY A 59 2.14 8.32 -6.39
N SER A 60 2.06 9.64 -6.59
CA SER A 60 1.01 10.29 -7.36
C SER A 60 1.51 10.94 -8.64
N ARG A 61 0.70 10.94 -9.69
CA ARG A 61 0.88 11.75 -10.91
C ARG A 61 -0.43 12.46 -11.24
N GLY A 62 -0.38 13.78 -11.42
CA GLY A 62 -1.60 14.58 -11.68
C GLY A 62 -2.68 14.41 -10.60
N GLY A 63 -2.28 14.26 -9.34
CA GLY A 63 -3.19 14.04 -8.20
C GLY A 63 -3.73 12.62 -8.03
N ASN A 64 -3.48 11.72 -8.99
CA ASN A 64 -3.94 10.33 -8.96
C ASN A 64 -2.85 9.36 -8.51
N PRO A 65 -3.19 8.24 -7.83
CA PRO A 65 -2.26 7.13 -7.64
C PRO A 65 -1.70 6.64 -8.97
N HIS A 66 -0.37 6.48 -9.06
CA HIS A 66 0.31 6.16 -10.32
C HIS A 66 1.35 5.04 -10.16
N ILE A 67 1.93 4.88 -8.97
CA ILE A 67 3.02 3.93 -8.76
C ILE A 67 2.94 3.36 -7.36
N MET A 68 3.17 2.06 -7.26
CA MET A 68 3.35 1.31 -6.03
C MET A 68 4.78 0.79 -6.00
N ARG A 69 5.46 1.01 -4.88
CA ARG A 69 6.82 0.54 -4.60
C ARG A 69 6.84 -0.17 -3.26
N PHE A 70 7.79 -1.07 -3.09
CA PHE A 70 7.94 -1.86 -1.88
C PHE A 70 9.26 -1.52 -1.22
N ILE A 71 9.20 -1.32 0.09
CA ILE A 71 10.37 -0.95 0.89
C ILE A 71 10.45 -1.93 2.04
N LYS A 72 11.61 -2.56 2.18
CA LYS A 72 11.97 -3.36 3.34
C LYS A 72 12.75 -2.48 4.31
N VAL A 73 12.40 -2.55 5.58
CA VAL A 73 13.10 -1.83 6.65
C VAL A 73 13.52 -2.81 7.72
N GLY A 74 14.68 -2.55 8.31
CA GLY A 74 15.21 -3.28 9.44
C GLY A 74 16.17 -2.39 10.23
N GLU A 75 16.72 -2.93 11.30
CA GLU A 75 17.73 -2.22 12.09
C GLU A 75 18.93 -1.88 11.19
N GLY A 76 19.18 -0.57 11.03
CA GLY A 76 20.32 -0.07 10.24
C GLY A 76 20.13 -0.05 8.72
N PHE A 77 18.99 -0.50 8.16
CA PHE A 77 18.80 -0.48 6.70
C PHE A 77 17.39 -0.08 6.24
N ILE A 78 17.36 0.54 5.06
CA ILE A 78 16.16 0.87 4.30
C ILE A 78 16.44 0.46 2.86
N GLU A 79 15.69 -0.51 2.36
CA GLU A 79 15.89 -1.08 1.04
C GLU A 79 14.64 -0.86 0.19
N PHE A 80 14.78 -0.14 -0.92
CA PHE A 80 13.76 -0.10 -1.96
C PHE A 80 13.91 -1.35 -2.82
N LEU A 81 12.92 -2.23 -2.77
CA LEU A 81 12.92 -3.43 -3.60
C LEU A 81 12.83 -3.04 -5.09
N PRO A 82 13.37 -3.86 -6.00
CA PRO A 82 13.45 -3.52 -7.43
C PRO A 82 12.07 -3.50 -8.12
N TYR A 83 11.02 -3.95 -7.44
CA TYR A 83 9.68 -4.02 -7.99
C TYR A 83 9.01 -2.65 -8.06
N VAL A 84 8.49 -2.34 -9.25
CA VAL A 84 7.71 -1.13 -9.51
C VAL A 84 6.42 -1.53 -10.21
N VAL A 85 5.30 -1.44 -9.49
CA VAL A 85 3.98 -1.68 -10.07
C VAL A 85 3.38 -0.35 -10.50
N ARG A 86 3.13 -0.20 -11.81
CA ARG A 86 2.44 0.97 -12.35
C ARG A 86 0.93 0.82 -12.13
N ILE A 87 0.32 1.87 -11.62
CA ILE A 87 -1.12 1.99 -11.47
C ILE A 87 -1.63 2.80 -12.66
N LEU A 88 -2.37 2.15 -13.56
CA LEU A 88 -2.95 2.81 -14.75
C LEU A 88 -4.22 3.60 -14.41
N GLY A 89 -4.98 3.12 -13.43
CA GLY A 89 -6.18 3.77 -12.95
C GLY A 89 -6.66 3.14 -11.66
N VAL A 90 -7.40 3.91 -10.87
CA VAL A 90 -8.08 3.44 -9.67
C VAL A 90 -9.49 3.99 -9.68
N LYS A 91 -10.47 3.12 -9.43
CA LYS A 91 -11.85 3.52 -9.15
C LYS A 91 -12.14 3.22 -7.69
N LEU A 92 -12.44 4.26 -6.92
CA LEU A 92 -12.75 4.17 -5.50
C LEU A 92 -14.23 3.88 -5.30
N LEU A 93 -14.60 3.38 -4.12
CA LEU A 93 -15.99 3.15 -3.74
C LEU A 93 -16.79 4.45 -3.79
N ILE A 94 -16.20 5.59 -3.43
CA ILE A 94 -16.85 6.91 -3.59
C ILE A 94 -17.12 7.27 -5.06
N ASP A 95 -16.35 6.74 -6.00
CA ASP A 95 -16.58 6.92 -7.45
C ASP A 95 -17.67 5.96 -7.97
N MET A 96 -18.01 4.93 -7.19
CA MET A 96 -19.07 3.99 -7.51
C MET A 96 -20.37 4.50 -6.90
N GLN A 97 -21.43 4.64 -7.71
CA GLN A 97 -22.77 5.06 -7.26
C GLN A 97 -23.49 3.96 -6.48
N VAL A 98 -22.79 3.28 -5.56
CA VAL A 98 -23.24 2.11 -4.83
C VAL A 98 -23.08 2.34 -3.32
N ARG A 99 -24.07 1.91 -2.54
CA ARG A 99 -23.96 1.92 -1.08
C ARG A 99 -23.19 0.69 -0.64
N VAL A 100 -21.94 0.86 -0.26
CA VAL A 100 -21.15 -0.21 0.36
C VAL A 100 -21.32 -0.14 1.87
N LYS A 101 -21.73 -1.25 2.49
CA LYS A 101 -21.74 -1.37 3.94
C LYS A 101 -20.30 -1.26 4.42
N GLN A 102 -20.03 -0.45 5.44
CA GLN A 102 -18.71 -0.44 6.07
C GLN A 102 -18.44 -1.83 6.65
N VAL A 103 -17.50 -2.54 6.04
CA VAL A 103 -17.01 -3.84 6.51
C VAL A 103 -15.75 -3.58 7.31
N GLY A 104 -15.55 -4.33 8.40
CA GLY A 104 -14.30 -4.26 9.16
C GLY A 104 -13.08 -4.68 8.32
N LYS A 105 -11.88 -4.62 8.92
CA LYS A 105 -10.65 -5.05 8.21
C LYS A 105 -10.76 -6.49 7.72
N SER A 106 -10.37 -6.71 6.47
CA SER A 106 -10.23 -8.03 5.87
C SER A 106 -9.30 -8.90 6.70
N ARG A 107 -9.68 -10.17 6.90
CA ARG A 107 -8.88 -11.17 7.62
C ARG A 107 -7.98 -11.98 6.70
N SER A 108 -8.35 -12.09 5.43
CA SER A 108 -7.66 -12.86 4.41
C SER A 108 -7.86 -12.20 3.04
N ALA A 109 -6.97 -12.50 2.12
CA ALA A 109 -7.05 -12.12 0.72
C ALA A 109 -6.36 -13.20 -0.13
N ILE A 110 -6.62 -13.18 -1.43
CA ILE A 110 -5.94 -13.99 -2.44
C ILE A 110 -5.56 -13.08 -3.61
N VAL A 111 -4.42 -13.32 -4.24
CA VAL A 111 -4.01 -12.65 -5.47
C VAL A 111 -4.20 -13.61 -6.64
N ILE A 112 -4.97 -13.17 -7.63
CA ILE A 112 -5.26 -13.96 -8.84
C ILE A 112 -4.92 -13.10 -10.06
N SER A 113 -4.13 -13.65 -10.98
CA SER A 113 -3.96 -13.11 -12.33
C SER A 113 -4.83 -13.89 -13.31
N LEU A 114 -5.64 -13.19 -14.10
CA LEU A 114 -6.46 -13.78 -15.16
C LEU A 114 -5.76 -13.76 -16.54
N GLY A 115 -4.45 -13.49 -16.59
CA GLY A 115 -3.70 -13.34 -17.84
C GLY A 115 -2.23 -13.00 -17.63
N GLU A 116 -1.67 -12.18 -18.52
CA GLU A 116 -0.22 -11.93 -18.70
C GLU A 116 0.50 -11.22 -17.55
N TYR A 117 -0.18 -10.84 -16.47
CA TYR A 117 0.42 -10.08 -15.35
C TYR A 117 0.85 -10.97 -14.17
N PHE A 118 1.37 -12.18 -14.45
CA PHE A 118 1.83 -13.11 -13.41
C PHE A 118 2.91 -12.50 -12.52
N ASP A 119 3.86 -11.75 -13.07
CA ASP A 119 4.90 -11.07 -12.27
C ASP A 119 4.31 -10.09 -11.25
N VAL A 120 3.22 -9.40 -11.60
CA VAL A 120 2.54 -8.49 -10.66
C VAL A 120 1.85 -9.29 -9.58
N ALA A 121 1.23 -10.42 -9.92
CA ALA A 121 0.60 -11.30 -8.95
C ALA A 121 1.63 -11.87 -7.97
N ASP A 122 2.78 -12.33 -8.46
CA ASP A 122 3.87 -12.88 -7.65
C ASP A 122 4.42 -11.83 -6.69
N VAL A 123 4.69 -10.61 -7.20
CA VAL A 123 5.12 -9.50 -6.36
C VAL A 123 4.08 -9.16 -5.30
N LEU A 124 2.78 -9.10 -5.66
CA LEU A 124 1.73 -8.80 -4.69
C LEU A 124 1.58 -9.91 -3.65
N SER A 125 1.62 -11.19 -4.06
CA SER A 125 1.56 -12.34 -3.17
C SER A 125 2.71 -12.32 -2.18
N GLU A 126 3.94 -12.12 -2.66
CA GLU A 126 5.15 -12.05 -1.82
C GLU A 126 5.08 -10.87 -0.83
N GLN A 127 4.76 -9.66 -1.34
CA GLN A 127 4.84 -8.44 -0.55
C GLN A 127 3.67 -8.25 0.40
N LEU A 128 2.49 -8.81 0.08
CA LEU A 128 1.32 -8.83 0.95
C LEU A 128 1.28 -10.08 1.85
N SER A 129 2.14 -11.07 1.59
CA SER A 129 2.16 -12.36 2.30
C SER A 129 0.80 -13.07 2.25
N VAL A 130 0.20 -13.12 1.06
CA VAL A 130 -1.10 -13.75 0.80
C VAL A 130 -0.99 -14.79 -0.31
N PRO A 131 -1.83 -15.83 -0.31
CA PRO A 131 -1.89 -16.81 -1.39
C PRO A 131 -2.20 -16.18 -2.75
#